data_AF-A0A7Y2JHZ8-F1
#
_entry.id   AF-A0A7Y2JHZ8-F1
#
_cell.length_a   1.000
_cell.length_b   1.000
_cell.length_c   1.000
_cell.angle_alpha   90.00
_cell.angle_beta   90.00
_cell.angle_gamma   90.00
#
_symmetry.space_group_name_H-M   'P 1'
#
loop_
_entity.id
_entity.type
_entity.pdbx_description
1 polymer ?
#
loop_
_entity_poly.entity_id
_entity_poly.type
_entity_poly.pdbx_seq_one_letter_code
_entity_poly.pdbx_strand_id
1 'polypeptide(L)' 'MAAFGTSGLRGLATDLTDGLCATYAAAFVALHDHNGTLMIGRDRRDSSPRITRAVAAGARSEGLEVVDCGVLPTPA' A
#
# COMPACT_ATOMS: atom_id res chain seq x y z
N MET A 1 3.70 5.53 -16.51
CA MET A 1 3.32 4.19 -16.00
C MET A 1 4.13 3.90 -14.75
N ALA A 2 3.47 3.42 -13.69
CA ALA A 2 4.16 3.00 -12.47
C ALA A 2 4.89 1.67 -12.70
N ALA A 3 6.10 1.52 -12.14
CA ALA A 3 6.92 0.31 -12.27
C ALA A 3 7.72 0.03 -11.00
N PHE A 4 8.17 -1.22 -10.83
CA PHE A 4 9.09 -1.59 -9.76
C PHE A 4 10.53 -1.18 -10.11
N GLY A 5 11.16 -0.44 -9.19
CA GLY A 5 12.58 -0.11 -9.22
C GLY A 5 13.30 -0.63 -7.97
N THR A 6 14.46 -0.06 -7.66
CA THR A 6 15.34 -0.47 -6.55
C THR A 6 14.68 -0.41 -5.17
N SER A 7 13.72 0.50 -4.97
CA SER A 7 13.04 0.72 -3.68
C SER A 7 11.54 0.44 -3.73
N GLY A 8 11.08 -0.36 -4.70
CA GLY A 8 9.68 -0.74 -4.85
C GLY A 8 8.94 -0.06 -6.02
N LEU A 9 7.61 -0.15 -5.99
CA LEU A 9 6.71 0.41 -6.99
C LEU A 9 6.71 1.95 -6.91
N ARG A 10 7.00 2.60 -8.03
CA ARG A 10 7.07 4.07 -8.11
C ARG A 10 6.52 4.59 -9.43
N GLY A 11 5.95 5.80 -9.37
CA GLY A 11 5.41 6.52 -10.52
C GLY A 11 4.89 7.89 -10.09
N LEU A 12 4.31 8.64 -11.04
CA LEU A 12 3.56 9.85 -10.71
C LEU A 12 2.37 9.50 -9.81
N ALA A 13 1.91 10.45 -8.99
CA ALA A 13 0.73 10.24 -8.14
C ALA A 13 -0.51 9.89 -8.97
N THR A 14 -0.61 10.37 -10.21
CA THR A 14 -1.66 10.04 -11.19
C THR A 14 -1.52 8.65 -11.78
N ASP A 15 -0.30 8.11 -11.84
CA ASP A 15 -0.04 6.75 -12.35
C ASP A 15 -0.31 5.69 -11.28
N LEU A 16 -0.22 6.07 -9.99
CA LEU A 16 -0.58 5.23 -8.85
C LEU A 16 -2.09 5.29 -8.58
N THR A 17 -2.87 4.75 -9.51
CA THR A 17 -4.34 4.70 -9.42
C THR A 17 -4.79 3.83 -8.26
N ASP A 18 -6.01 4.06 -7.76
CA ASP A 18 -6.56 3.26 -6.64
C ASP A 18 -6.60 1.77 -6.98
N GLY A 19 -7.05 1.41 -8.18
CA GLY A 19 -7.08 0.03 -8.64
C GLY A 19 -5.69 -0.60 -8.69
N LEU A 20 -4.69 0.11 -9.23
CA LEU A 20 -3.32 -0.39 -9.30
C LEU A 20 -2.73 -0.61 -7.89
N CYS A 21 -2.90 0.36 -6.99
CA CYS A 21 -2.43 0.23 -5.61
C CYS A 21 -3.12 -0.92 -4.86
N ALA A 22 -4.44 -1.09 -5.02
CA ALA A 22 -5.18 -2.18 -4.41
C ALA A 22 -4.75 -3.54 -4.96
N THR A 23 -4.61 -3.69 -6.27
CA THR A 23 -4.15 -4.93 -6.91
C THR A 23 -2.76 -5.33 -6.45
N TYR A 24 -1.82 -4.38 -6.37
CA TYR A 24 -0.48 -4.68 -5.85
C TYR A 24 -0.48 -5.03 -4.37
N ALA A 25 -1.31 -4.37 -3.56
CA ALA A 25 -1.44 -4.71 -2.14
C ALA A 25 -1.99 -6.13 -1.94
N ALA A 26 -3.06 -6.49 -2.65
CA ALA A 26 -3.64 -7.84 -2.64
C ALA A 26 -2.61 -8.89 -3.09
N ALA A 27 -1.90 -8.65 -4.20
CA ALA A 27 -0.86 -9.55 -4.68
C ALA A 27 0.32 -9.68 -3.69
N PHE A 28 0.73 -8.59 -3.05
CA PHE A 28 1.81 -8.62 -2.07
C PHE A 28 1.46 -9.51 -0.88
N VAL A 29 0.26 -9.35 -0.31
CA VAL A 29 -0.17 -10.14 0.85
C VAL A 29 -0.42 -11.60 0.48
N ALA A 30 -1.04 -11.89 -0.68
CA ALA A 30 -1.28 -13.27 -1.13
C ALA A 30 0.01 -14.09 -1.36
N LEU A 31 1.15 -13.44 -1.58
CA LEU A 31 2.43 -14.10 -1.86
C LEU A 31 3.29 -14.34 -0.61
N HIS A 32 2.93 -13.80 0.56
CA HIS A 32 3.75 -13.88 1.76
C HIS A 32 2.93 -14.40 2.93
N ASP A 33 3.56 -15.21 3.79
CA ASP A 33 2.94 -15.56 5.06
C ASP A 33 2.91 -14.31 5.96
N HIS A 34 1.71 -13.97 6.38
CA HIS A 34 1.41 -12.84 7.21
C HIS A 34 0.55 -13.34 8.37
N ASN A 35 0.80 -12.86 9.58
CA ASN A 35 0.02 -13.21 10.78
C ASN A 35 -1.39 -12.57 10.78
N GLY A 36 -2.05 -12.54 9.61
CA GLY A 36 -3.37 -11.97 9.37
C GLY A 36 -3.45 -10.44 9.42
N THR A 37 -2.33 -9.73 9.56
CA THR A 37 -2.32 -8.27 9.77
C THR A 37 -1.36 -7.55 8.81
N LEU A 38 -1.83 -6.47 8.19
CA LEU A 38 -1.01 -5.52 7.44
C LEU A 38 -0.95 -4.18 8.17
N MET A 39 0.26 -3.71 8.46
CA MET A 39 0.50 -2.36 8.99
C MET A 39 0.83 -1.40 7.83
N ILE A 40 0.16 -0.25 7.76
CA ILE A 40 0.38 0.74 6.72
C ILE A 40 0.83 2.06 7.33
N GLY A 41 2.04 2.49 6.99
CA GLY A 41 2.55 3.83 7.26
C GLY A 41 2.63 4.68 5.98
N ARG A 42 2.62 6.00 6.14
CA ARG A 42 2.75 6.94 5.01
C ARG A 42 3.57 8.18 5.38
N ASP A 43 4.04 8.89 4.36
CA ASP A 43 4.58 10.24 4.52
C ASP A 43 3.49 11.32 4.34
N ARG A 44 3.91 12.59 4.20
CA ARG A 44 3.03 13.76 4.11
C ARG A 44 2.67 14.19 2.68
N ARG A 45 2.85 13.36 1.65
CA ARG A 45 2.37 13.73 0.30
C ARG A 45 0.85 13.83 0.29
N ASP A 46 0.30 14.76 -0.48
CA ASP A 46 -1.16 14.95 -0.63
C ASP A 46 -1.85 13.69 -1.17
N SER A 47 -1.16 12.91 -1.99
CA SER A 47 -1.65 11.63 -2.52
C SER A 47 -1.68 10.50 -1.50
N SER A 48 -0.93 10.62 -0.39
CA SER A 48 -0.71 9.53 0.56
C SER A 48 -2.00 9.02 1.22
N PRO A 49 -2.93 9.87 1.71
CA PRO A 49 -4.20 9.39 2.25
C PRO A 49 -5.03 8.58 1.25
N ARG A 50 -5.03 8.96 -0.04
CA ARG A 50 -5.73 8.22 -1.10
C ARG A 50 -5.09 6.85 -1.33
N ILE A 51 -3.77 6.84 -1.52
CA ILE A 51 -3.00 5.60 -1.78
C ILE A 51 -3.11 4.63 -0.61
N THR A 52 -3.00 5.10 0.64
CA THR A 52 -3.18 4.26 1.84
C THR A 52 -4.56 3.62 1.88
N ARG A 53 -5.64 4.34 1.54
CA ARG A 53 -6.99 3.75 1.46
C ARG A 53 -7.09 2.66 0.40
N ALA A 54 -6.48 2.86 -0.77
CA ALA A 54 -6.46 1.86 -1.83
C ALA A 54 -5.68 0.60 -1.45
N VAL A 55 -4.51 0.76 -0.83
CA VAL A 55 -3.71 -0.36 -0.30
C VAL A 55 -4.49 -1.13 0.78
N ALA A 56 -5.12 -0.42 1.71
CA ALA A 56 -5.95 -1.02 2.75
C ALA A 56 -7.13 -1.82 2.17
N ALA A 57 -7.77 -1.31 1.11
CA ALA A 57 -8.86 -2.01 0.43
C ALA A 57 -8.40 -3.33 -0.20
N GLY A 58 -7.24 -3.32 -0.88
CA GLY A 58 -6.66 -4.53 -1.47
C GLY A 58 -6.23 -5.57 -0.41
N ALA A 59 -5.67 -5.14 0.72
CA ALA A 59 -5.34 -6.06 1.79
C ALA A 59 -6.58 -6.67 2.46
N ARG A 60 -7.62 -5.86 2.69
CA ARG A 60 -8.89 -6.34 3.25
C ARG A 60 -9.63 -7.30 2.33
N SER A 61 -9.51 -7.18 1.00
CA SER A 61 -10.12 -8.14 0.08
C SER A 61 -9.50 -9.54 0.18
N GLU A 62 -8.26 -9.64 0.65
CA GLU A 62 -7.57 -10.90 0.94
C GLU A 62 -7.82 -11.39 2.39
N GLY A 63 -8.69 -10.73 3.14
CA GLY A 63 -9.09 -11.14 4.49
C GLY A 63 -8.14 -10.72 5.61
N LEU A 64 -7.19 -9.80 5.36
CA LEU A 64 -6.31 -9.29 6.40
C LEU A 64 -6.96 -8.17 7.21
N GLU A 65 -6.61 -8.13 8.50
CA GLU A 65 -6.78 -6.94 9.33
C GLU A 65 -5.78 -5.86 8.90
N VAL A 66 -6.22 -4.59 8.87
CA VAL A 66 -5.38 -3.48 8.44
C VAL A 66 -5.26 -2.43 9.53
N VAL A 67 -4.03 -2.20 9.98
CA VAL A 67 -3.67 -1.18 10.96
C VAL A 67 -3.07 0.03 10.22
N ASP A 68 -3.78 1.16 10.24
CA ASP A 68 -3.24 2.43 9.75
C ASP A 68 -2.38 3.08 10.84
N CYS A 69 -1.06 3.06 10.66
CA CYS A 69 -0.09 3.65 11.59
C CYS A 69 0.06 5.17 11.41
N GLY A 70 -0.60 5.76 10.42
CA GLY A 70 -0.59 7.20 10.18
C GLY A 70 0.66 7.70 9.47
N VAL A 71 1.06 8.92 9.81
CA VAL A 71 2.23 9.60 9.21
C VAL A 71 3.47 9.32 10.05
N LEU A 72 4.43 8.56 9.50
CA LEU A 72 5.69 8.19 10.16
C LEU A 72 6.83 8.02 9.13
N PRO A 73 8.10 8.14 9.54
CA PRO A 73 9.21 7.85 8.65
C PRO A 73 9.31 6.34 8.38
N THR A 74 9.83 5.95 7.21
CA THR A 74 9.98 4.52 6.82
C THR A 74 10.68 3.61 7.84
N PRO A 75 11.69 4.05 8.64
CA PRO A 75 12.32 3.18 9.64
C PRO A 75 11.57 3.04 10.98
N ALA A 76 10.41 3.69 11.17
CA ALA A 76 9.68 3.68 12.44
C ALA A 76 8.85 2.39 12.67
#